data_AF-A0A2C2V7S4-F1
#
_entry.id   AF-A0A2C2V7S4-F1
#
_cell.length_a   1.000
_cell.length_b   1.000
_cell.length_c   1.000
_cell.angle_alpha   90.00
_cell.angle_beta   90.00
_cell.angle_gamma   90.00
#
_symmetry.space_group_name_H-M   'P 1'
#
loop_
_entity.id
_entity.type
_entity.pdbx_description
1 polymer ?
#
loop_
_entity_poly.entity_id
_entity_poly.type
_entity_poly.pdbx_seq_one_letter_code
_entity_poly.pdbx_strand_id
1 'polypeptide(L)'
;MVKVVIWSIFIIPWISLIFLDRSAIRRYMPVALFATVLNTILAQMAWTYNWWKFKETLFSWDKIAPLFTVYSIFLVGTIWIFYFTFRKFWIYIIVNLIIDLFYGIGLTKMLNKLEIRETGSFSPLKNLLTMTILAVILYLYQLWQEDIYDQEKVK
;
A
#
# COMPACT_ATOMS: atom_id res chain seq x y z
N MET A 1 -7.19 -3.94 -23.39
CA MET A 1 -6.50 -2.74 -22.83
C MET A 1 -6.52 -2.74 -21.29
N VAL A 2 -7.69 -2.84 -20.64
CA VAL A 2 -7.81 -2.85 -19.17
C VAL A 2 -6.94 -3.91 -18.47
N LYS A 3 -6.95 -5.16 -18.96
CA LYS A 3 -6.10 -6.23 -18.40
C LYS A 3 -4.61 -5.89 -18.47
N VAL A 4 -4.14 -5.26 -19.54
CA VAL A 4 -2.73 -4.82 -19.65
C VAL A 4 -2.41 -3.79 -18.58
N VAL A 5 -3.29 -2.81 -18.35
CA VAL A 5 -3.12 -1.82 -17.27
C VAL A 5 -3.05 -2.48 -15.90
N ILE A 6 -3.98 -3.40 -15.61
CA ILE A 6 -4.02 -4.12 -14.32
C ILE A 6 -2.74 -4.96 -14.12
N TRP A 7 -2.31 -5.69 -15.14
CA TRP A 7 -1.06 -6.47 -15.09
C TRP A 7 0.16 -5.57 -14.92
N SER A 8 0.22 -4.41 -15.57
CA SER A 8 1.31 -3.45 -15.36
C SER A 8 1.36 -2.92 -13.93
N ILE A 9 0.21 -2.56 -13.36
CA ILE A 9 0.12 -2.11 -11.96
C ILE A 9 0.54 -3.23 -10.99
N PHE A 10 0.29 -4.49 -11.34
CA PHE A 10 0.74 -5.62 -10.54
C PHE A 10 2.25 -5.90 -10.69
N ILE A 11 2.78 -5.96 -11.91
CA ILE A 11 4.14 -6.47 -12.17
C ILE A 11 5.21 -5.40 -11.93
N ILE A 12 4.98 -4.15 -12.35
CA ILE A 12 6.00 -3.08 -12.31
C ILE A 12 6.52 -2.84 -10.88
N PRO A 13 5.68 -2.77 -9.83
CA PRO A 13 6.17 -2.60 -8.47
C PRO A 13 7.09 -3.76 -8.06
N TRP A 14 6.71 -5.01 -8.32
CA TRP A 14 7.56 -6.17 -8.00
C TRP A 14 8.91 -6.13 -8.71
N ILE A 15 8.92 -5.78 -10.00
CA ILE A 15 10.16 -5.61 -10.76
C ILE A 15 11.02 -4.49 -10.14
N SER A 16 10.43 -3.41 -9.64
CA SER A 16 11.21 -2.32 -9.03
C SER A 16 12.06 -2.76 -7.84
N LEU A 17 11.70 -3.83 -7.13
CA LEU A 17 12.51 -4.33 -6.01
C LEU A 17 13.90 -4.81 -6.44
N ILE A 18 14.16 -5.08 -7.72
CA ILE A 18 15.51 -5.42 -8.21
C ILE A 18 16.53 -4.29 -7.99
N PHE A 19 16.05 -3.05 -7.80
CA PHE A 19 16.89 -1.89 -7.52
C PHE A 19 17.24 -1.73 -6.04
N LEU A 20 16.74 -2.62 -5.16
CA LEU A 20 17.04 -2.62 -3.73
C LEU A 20 17.95 -3.79 -3.36
N ASP A 21 18.84 -3.54 -2.41
CA ASP A 21 19.63 -4.60 -1.81
C ASP A 21 18.76 -5.61 -1.07
N ARG A 22 19.16 -6.89 -1.10
CA ARG A 22 18.44 -7.96 -0.40
C ARG A 22 18.27 -7.71 1.09
N SER A 23 19.23 -7.04 1.73
CA SER A 23 19.16 -6.64 3.14
C SER A 23 18.05 -5.62 3.38
N ALA A 24 17.91 -4.63 2.51
CA ALA A 24 16.84 -3.62 2.58
C ALA A 24 15.46 -4.27 2.41
N ILE A 25 15.32 -5.15 1.41
CA ILE A 25 14.06 -5.89 1.19
C ILE A 25 13.71 -6.70 2.43
N ARG A 26 14.65 -7.47 3.00
CA ARG A 26 14.41 -8.27 4.21
C ARG A 26 14.02 -7.43 5.42
N ARG A 27 14.67 -6.27 5.60
CA ARG A 27 14.40 -5.36 6.72
C ARG A 27 12.97 -4.81 6.68
N TYR A 28 12.47 -4.42 5.52
CA TYR A 28 11.17 -3.76 5.37
C TYR A 28 10.03 -4.69 4.90
N MET A 29 10.33 -5.94 4.56
CA MET A 29 9.32 -6.92 4.17
C MET A 29 8.24 -7.10 5.26
N PRO A 30 8.57 -7.21 6.56
CA PRO A 30 7.52 -7.50 7.54
C PRO A 30 6.56 -6.34 7.78
N VAL A 31 7.03 -5.08 7.78
CA VAL A 31 6.12 -3.92 7.79
C VAL A 31 5.28 -3.84 6.52
N ALA A 32 5.85 -4.19 5.35
CA ALA A 32 5.10 -4.24 4.10
C ALA A 32 4.00 -5.31 4.11
N LEU A 33 4.29 -6.50 4.65
CA LEU A 33 3.28 -7.55 4.84
C LEU A 33 2.21 -7.13 5.84
N PHE A 34 2.60 -6.47 6.93
CA PHE A 34 1.65 -5.92 7.88
C PHE A 34 0.74 -4.86 7.23
N ALA A 35 1.30 -3.98 6.39
CA ALA A 35 0.53 -3.04 5.58
C ALA A 35 -0.44 -3.75 4.63
N THR A 36 -0.03 -4.84 4.00
CA THR A 36 -0.91 -5.67 3.15
C THR A 36 -2.06 -6.28 3.95
N VAL A 37 -1.83 -6.76 5.17
CA VAL A 37 -2.89 -7.27 6.06
C VAL A 37 -3.88 -6.17 6.40
N LEU A 38 -3.40 -5.01 6.85
CA LEU A 38 -4.26 -3.87 7.21
C LEU A 38 -5.07 -3.38 5.99
N ASN A 39 -4.45 -3.29 4.82
CA ASN A 39 -5.14 -2.91 3.58
C ASN A 39 -6.14 -3.97 3.13
N THR A 40 -5.89 -5.25 3.37
CA THR A 40 -6.85 -6.33 3.07
C THR A 40 -8.10 -6.18 3.94
N ILE A 41 -7.93 -5.93 5.24
CA ILE A 41 -9.05 -5.67 6.17
C ILE A 41 -9.81 -4.43 5.70
N LEU A 42 -9.11 -3.34 5.37
CA LEU A 42 -9.73 -2.13 4.87
C LEU A 42 -10.52 -2.36 3.57
N ALA A 43 -10.00 -3.19 2.66
CA ALA A 43 -10.67 -3.52 1.42
C ALA A 43 -11.94 -4.35 1.65
N GLN A 44 -11.93 -5.27 2.62
CA GLN A 44 -13.11 -6.01 3.06
C GLN A 44 -14.18 -5.10 3.67
N MET A 45 -13.76 -4.14 4.53
CA MET A 45 -14.65 -3.11 5.05
C MET A 45 -15.23 -2.26 3.91
N ALA A 46 -14.40 -1.85 2.96
CA ALA A 46 -14.82 -1.03 1.83
C ALA A 46 -15.87 -1.74 0.96
N TRP A 47 -15.69 -3.04 0.73
CA TRP A 47 -16.66 -3.87 0.04
C TRP A 47 -17.99 -3.95 0.81
N THR A 48 -17.91 -4.25 2.10
CA THR A 48 -19.07 -4.46 2.99
C THR A 48 -19.90 -3.20 3.16
N TYR A 49 -19.26 -2.04 3.35
CA TYR A 49 -19.91 -0.75 3.57
C TYR A 49 -20.11 0.07 2.28
N ASN A 50 -19.87 -0.52 1.11
CA ASN A 50 -20.00 0.14 -0.20
C ASN A 50 -19.20 1.46 -0.30
N TRP A 51 -17.98 1.48 0.24
CA TRP A 51 -17.07 2.62 0.13
C TRP A 51 -16.46 2.74 -1.26
N TRP A 52 -16.07 1.60 -1.83
CA TRP A 52 -15.70 1.43 -3.23
C TRP A 52 -15.72 -0.07 -3.58
N LYS A 53 -15.84 -0.39 -4.87
CA LYS A 53 -15.81 -1.77 -5.36
C LYS A 53 -14.98 -1.88 -6.62
N PHE A 54 -14.29 -3.01 -6.80
CA PHE A 54 -13.59 -3.31 -8.04
C PHE A 54 -14.48 -4.16 -8.95
N LYS A 55 -14.67 -3.71 -10.19
CA LYS A 55 -15.38 -4.48 -11.23
C LYS A 55 -14.44 -5.46 -11.91
N GLU A 56 -13.28 -4.93 -12.31
CA GLU A 56 -12.23 -5.62 -13.03
C GLU A 56 -11.01 -5.82 -12.13
N THR A 57 -10.48 -7.04 -12.15
CA THR A 57 -9.36 -7.48 -11.32
C THR A 57 -8.51 -8.49 -12.11
N LEU A 58 -7.44 -9.02 -11.51
CA LEU A 58 -6.62 -10.02 -12.19
C LEU A 58 -7.40 -11.32 -12.37
N PHE A 59 -8.06 -11.77 -11.30
CA PHE A 59 -8.81 -13.01 -11.24
C PHE A 59 -10.26 -12.75 -10.82
N SER A 60 -11.16 -13.71 -11.01
CA SER A 60 -12.57 -13.51 -10.61
C SER A 60 -12.75 -13.41 -9.09
N TRP A 61 -11.81 -13.96 -8.32
CA TRP A 61 -11.90 -14.12 -6.86
C TRP A 61 -11.26 -12.97 -6.07
N ASP A 62 -10.42 -12.12 -6.67
CA ASP A 62 -9.71 -11.05 -5.95
C ASP A 62 -10.45 -9.70 -5.93
N LYS A 63 -11.75 -9.67 -6.24
CA LYS A 63 -12.55 -8.42 -6.29
C LYS A 63 -12.63 -7.67 -4.96
N ILE A 64 -12.56 -8.36 -3.83
CA ILE A 64 -12.65 -7.75 -2.50
C ILE A 64 -11.33 -7.08 -2.12
N ALA A 65 -10.20 -7.76 -2.36
CA ALA A 65 -8.86 -7.25 -2.07
C ALA A 65 -7.95 -7.53 -3.28
N PRO A 66 -7.98 -6.68 -4.32
CA PRO A 66 -7.32 -6.97 -5.57
C PRO A 66 -5.81 -7.13 -5.44
N LEU A 67 -5.27 -8.14 -6.09
CA LEU A 67 -3.83 -8.44 -6.05
C LEU A 67 -2.99 -7.30 -6.61
N PHE A 68 -3.46 -6.68 -7.70
CA PHE A 68 -2.74 -5.58 -8.35
C PHE A 68 -2.61 -4.34 -7.46
N THR A 69 -3.50 -4.13 -6.49
CA THR A 69 -3.39 -3.04 -5.52
C THR A 69 -2.79 -3.51 -4.20
N VAL A 70 -3.52 -4.32 -3.44
CA VAL A 70 -3.22 -4.68 -2.04
C VAL A 70 -1.91 -5.47 -1.91
N TYR A 71 -1.66 -6.37 -2.86
CA TYR A 71 -0.53 -7.31 -2.83
C TYR A 71 0.62 -6.93 -3.78
N SER A 72 0.54 -5.75 -4.40
CA SER A 72 1.64 -5.24 -5.24
C SER A 72 1.94 -3.80 -4.90
N ILE A 73 1.14 -2.86 -5.39
CA ILE A 73 1.50 -1.44 -5.31
C ILE A 73 1.56 -0.94 -3.86
N PHE A 74 0.68 -1.41 -2.97
CA PHE A 74 0.73 -1.08 -1.54
C PHE A 74 1.86 -1.78 -0.81
N LEU A 75 2.06 -3.08 -1.05
CA LEU A 75 3.13 -3.86 -0.43
C LEU A 75 4.50 -3.28 -0.81
N VAL A 76 4.79 -3.23 -2.11
CA VAL A 76 6.08 -2.77 -2.63
C VAL A 76 6.26 -1.27 -2.39
N GLY A 77 5.19 -0.47 -2.53
CA GLY A 77 5.20 0.95 -2.19
C GLY A 77 5.60 1.17 -0.73
N THR A 78 5.10 0.36 0.20
CA THR A 78 5.49 0.42 1.61
C THR A 78 6.99 0.18 1.79
N ILE A 79 7.56 -0.85 1.14
CA ILE A 79 9.01 -1.12 1.17
C ILE A 79 9.80 0.12 0.75
N TRP A 80 9.42 0.74 -0.37
CA TRP A 80 10.11 1.93 -0.89
C TRP A 80 9.98 3.15 0.03
N ILE A 81 8.79 3.40 0.57
CA ILE A 81 8.56 4.50 1.51
C ILE A 81 9.48 4.34 2.72
N PHE A 82 9.49 3.17 3.34
CA PHE A 82 10.34 2.92 4.50
C PHE A 82 11.82 2.96 4.15
N TYR A 83 12.22 2.40 3.01
CA TYR A 83 13.60 2.46 2.53
C TYR A 83 14.15 3.88 2.50
N PHE A 84 13.38 4.85 2.00
CA PHE A 84 13.84 6.23 1.89
C PHE A 84 13.65 7.09 3.14
N THR A 85 12.70 6.74 4.01
CA THR A 85 12.22 7.67 5.06
C THR A 85 12.29 7.13 6.49
N PHE A 86 12.63 5.85 6.68
CA PHE A 86 12.70 5.27 8.01
C PHE A 86 13.72 5.98 8.92
N ARG A 87 13.41 6.05 10.22
CA ARG A 87 14.07 6.88 11.25
C ARG A 87 13.92 8.40 11.08
N LYS A 88 13.23 8.88 10.04
CA LYS A 88 12.92 10.30 9.82
C LYS A 88 11.41 10.54 9.85
N PHE A 89 10.81 10.44 11.03
CA PHE A 89 9.34 10.41 11.20
C PHE A 89 8.58 11.50 10.42
N TRP A 90 9.00 12.76 10.51
CA TRP A 90 8.33 13.85 9.79
C TRP A 90 8.44 13.74 8.27
N ILE A 91 9.59 13.29 7.76
CA ILE A 91 9.78 13.03 6.33
C ILE A 91 8.91 11.85 5.89
N TYR A 92 8.86 10.77 6.69
CA TYR A 92 7.97 9.64 6.44
C TYR A 92 6.52 10.08 6.32
N ILE A 93 5.99 10.85 7.28
CA ILE A 93 4.60 11.31 7.26
C ILE A 93 4.31 12.17 6.03
N ILE A 94 5.20 13.11 5.68
CA ILE A 94 5.01 13.97 4.50
C ILE A 94 5.01 13.14 3.22
N VAL A 95 5.99 12.25 3.04
CA VAL A 95 6.10 11.39 1.86
C VAL A 95 4.89 10.48 1.74
N ASN A 96 4.46 9.87 2.85
CA ASN A 96 3.30 8.99 2.88
C ASN A 96 2.01 9.76 2.50
N LEU A 97 1.81 10.95 3.06
CA LEU A 97 0.66 11.81 2.73
C LEU A 97 0.64 12.22 1.25
N ILE A 98 1.78 12.58 0.67
CA ILE A 98 1.89 12.91 -0.77
C ILE A 98 1.51 11.70 -1.62
N ILE A 99 2.01 10.52 -1.26
CA ILE A 99 1.70 9.27 -1.97
C ILE A 99 0.21 8.97 -1.85
N ASP A 100 -0.38 9.05 -0.66
CA ASP A 100 -1.81 8.83 -0.46
C ASP A 100 -2.69 9.79 -1.26
N LEU A 101 -2.29 11.07 -1.37
CA LEU A 101 -2.98 12.04 -2.21
C LEU A 101 -2.87 11.67 -3.70
N PHE A 102 -1.69 11.22 -4.15
CA PHE A 102 -1.49 10.73 -5.50
C PHE A 102 -2.36 9.49 -5.79
N TYR A 103 -2.49 8.56 -4.85
CA TYR A 103 -3.37 7.40 -4.96
C TYR A 103 -4.85 7.79 -4.96
N GLY A 104 -5.27 8.60 -3.99
CA GLY A 104 -6.65 8.98 -3.77
C GLY A 104 -7.21 9.85 -4.89
N ILE A 105 -6.38 10.68 -5.52
CA ILE A 105 -6.79 11.58 -6.59
C ILE A 105 -6.38 11.02 -7.96
N GLY A 106 -5.09 10.73 -8.17
CA GLY A 106 -4.55 10.32 -9.46
C GLY A 106 -4.96 8.90 -9.85
N LEU A 107 -4.48 7.91 -9.10
CA LEU A 107 -4.73 6.50 -9.44
C LEU A 107 -6.22 6.17 -9.40
N THR A 108 -6.94 6.63 -8.37
CA THR A 108 -8.38 6.39 -8.24
C THR A 108 -9.17 6.96 -9.42
N LYS A 109 -8.91 8.22 -9.84
CA LYS A 109 -9.58 8.79 -11.02
C LYS A 109 -9.30 7.99 -12.29
N MET A 110 -8.06 7.53 -12.48
CA MET A 110 -7.70 6.69 -13.62
C MET A 110 -8.46 5.36 -13.61
N LEU A 111 -8.49 4.67 -12.45
CA LEU A 111 -9.21 3.39 -12.31
C LEU A 111 -10.71 3.54 -12.54
N ASN A 112 -11.30 4.64 -12.06
CA ASN A 112 -12.72 4.93 -12.28
C ASN A 112 -13.02 5.24 -13.76
N LYS A 113 -12.16 6.02 -14.43
CA LYS A 113 -12.31 6.34 -15.86
C LYS A 113 -12.23 5.10 -16.75
N LEU A 114 -11.45 4.11 -16.35
CA LEU A 114 -11.33 2.81 -17.03
C LEU A 114 -12.38 1.79 -16.59
N GLU A 115 -13.34 2.19 -15.76
CA GLU A 115 -14.40 1.34 -15.19
C GLU A 115 -13.88 0.13 -14.38
N ILE A 116 -12.61 0.18 -13.93
CA ILE A 116 -11.98 -0.86 -13.12
C ILE A 116 -12.51 -0.82 -11.69
N ARG A 117 -12.79 0.39 -11.19
CA ARG A 117 -13.27 0.67 -9.84
C ARG A 117 -14.51 1.55 -9.89
N GLU A 118 -15.44 1.32 -8.98
CA GLU A 118 -16.57 2.21 -8.68
C GLU A 118 -16.30 2.99 -7.39
N THR A 119 -16.60 4.28 -7.44
CA THR A 119 -16.64 5.13 -6.25
C THR A 119 -17.94 4.88 -5.49
N GLY A 120 -17.83 4.65 -4.18
CA GLY A 120 -18.97 4.56 -3.29
C GLY A 120 -19.09 5.78 -2.37
N SER A 121 -19.54 5.57 -1.14
CA SER A 121 -19.92 6.63 -0.20
C SER A 121 -18.77 7.21 0.63
N PHE A 122 -17.53 6.77 0.41
CA PHE A 122 -16.43 7.10 1.30
C PHE A 122 -15.79 8.45 0.97
N SER A 123 -15.95 9.40 1.90
CA SER A 123 -15.44 10.77 1.73
C SER A 123 -13.91 10.80 1.58
N PRO A 124 -13.37 11.64 0.68
CA PRO A 124 -11.93 11.81 0.52
C PRO A 124 -11.19 12.15 1.82
N LEU A 125 -11.79 12.98 2.69
CA LEU A 125 -11.19 13.35 3.97
C LEU A 125 -11.12 12.15 4.92
N LYS A 126 -12.18 11.34 4.99
CA LYS A 126 -12.17 10.09 5.79
C LYS A 126 -11.11 9.12 5.28
N ASN A 127 -10.94 9.03 3.96
CA ASN A 127 -9.90 8.21 3.36
C ASN A 127 -8.50 8.69 3.74
N LEU A 128 -8.23 9.98 3.61
CA LEU A 128 -6.93 10.56 3.97
C LEU A 128 -6.62 10.32 5.45
N LEU A 129 -7.58 10.56 6.36
CA LEU A 129 -7.40 10.30 7.79
C LEU A 129 -7.13 8.82 8.08
N THR A 130 -7.85 7.91 7.42
CA THR A 130 -7.66 6.47 7.58
C THR A 130 -6.26 6.05 7.17
N MET A 131 -5.79 6.52 6.01
CA MET A 131 -4.44 6.18 5.54
C MET A 131 -3.35 6.79 6.41
N THR A 132 -3.51 8.03 6.89
CA THR A 132 -2.58 8.64 7.85
C THR A 132 -2.49 7.85 9.15
N ILE A 133 -3.62 7.36 9.68
CA ILE A 133 -3.63 6.50 10.88
C ILE A 133 -2.87 5.19 10.62
N LEU A 134 -3.13 4.54 9.48
CA LEU A 134 -2.41 3.34 9.08
C LEU A 134 -0.91 3.61 8.94
N ALA A 135 -0.52 4.74 8.34
CA ALA A 135 0.87 5.13 8.20
C ALA A 135 1.58 5.28 9.56
N VAL A 136 0.93 5.91 10.55
CA VAL A 136 1.48 6.01 11.91
C VAL A 136 1.64 4.62 12.53
N ILE A 137 0.62 3.76 12.43
CA ILE A 137 0.66 2.38 12.94
C ILE A 137 1.82 1.59 12.32
N LEU A 138 2.02 1.70 11.00
CA LEU A 138 3.10 1.03 10.29
C LEU A 138 4.48 1.54 10.75
N TYR A 139 4.61 2.85 10.98
CA TYR A 139 5.87 3.42 11.45
C TYR A 139 6.23 2.91 12.85
N LEU A 140 5.26 2.88 13.75
CA LEU A 140 5.43 2.33 15.10
C LEU A 140 5.76 0.83 15.05
N TYR A 141 5.11 0.07 14.17
CA TYR A 141 5.43 -1.34 13.96
C TYR A 141 6.87 -1.54 13.47
N GLN A 142 7.34 -0.73 12.51
CA GLN A 142 8.72 -0.83 12.03
C GLN A 142 9.72 -0.44 13.11
N LEU A 143 9.43 0.56 13.96
CA LEU A 143 10.28 0.88 15.11
C LEU A 143 10.40 -0.31 16.07
N TRP A 144 9.26 -0.92 16.43
CA TRP A 144 9.24 -2.11 17.28
C TRP A 144 10.02 -3.29 16.67
N GLN A 145 9.93 -3.47 15.36
CA GLN A 145 10.68 -4.52 14.66
C GLN A 145 12.19 -4.23 14.63
N GLU A 146 12.59 -2.96 14.53
CA GLU A 146 13.99 -2.55 14.45
C GLU A 146 14.73 -2.81 15.77
N ASP A 147 14.04 -2.72 16.91
CA ASP A 147 14.62 -3.05 18.22
C ASP A 147 15.23 -4.47 18.23
N ILE A 148 14.65 -5.42 17.50
CA ILE A 148 15.16 -6.79 17.40
C ILE A 148 16.48 -6.83 16.61
N TYR A 149 16.55 -6.09 15.49
CA TYR A 149 17.74 -6.04 14.63
C TYR A 149 18.93 -5.35 15.31
N ASP A 150 18.67 -4.29 16.07
CA ASP A 150 19.72 -3.57 16.78
C ASP A 150 20.28 -4.43 17.94
N GLN A 151 19.48 -5.30 18.55
CA GLN A 151 19.93 -6.28 19.56
C GLN A 151 20.79 -7.41 18.96
N GLU A 152 20.52 -7.83 17.73
CA GLU A 152 21.31 -8.86 17.03
C GLU A 152 22.71 -8.37 16.64
N LYS A 153 22.88 -7.08 16.34
CA LYS A 153 24.20 -6.49 15.99
C LYS A 153 25.13 -6.29 17.18
N VAL A 154 24.59 -6.28 18.40
CA VAL A 154 25.34 -6.05 19.64
C VAL A 154 25.84 -7.38 20.25
N LYS A 155 25.34 -8.52 19.78
CA LYS A 155 25.82 -9.86 20.14
C LYS A 155 26.89 -10.36 19.18
#